data_AF-A0A4S8L0J2-F1
#
_entry.id   AF-A0A4S8L0J2-F1
#
_cell.length_a   1.000
_cell.length_b   1.000
_cell.length_c   1.000
_cell.angle_alpha   90.00
_cell.angle_beta   90.00
_cell.angle_gamma   90.00
#
_symmetry.space_group_name_H-M   'P 1'
#
loop_
_entity.id
_entity.type
_entity.pdbx_description
1 polymer ?
#
loop_
_entity_poly.entity_id
_entity_poly.type
_entity_poly.pdbx_seq_one_letter_code
_entity_poly.pdbx_strand_id
1 'polypeptide(L)'
;TCAEPDKNDLIRAYTLQNAESGLGNDYVKRKNVIRVRMEGEQFLLQARDVTEVVNWIEGLHAATNVALDLDERPMPRGPMFPR
;
A
#
# COMPACT_ATOMS: atom_id res chain seq x y z
N THR A 1 15.36 -13.75 11.68
CA THR A 1 15.15 -13.39 10.26
C THR A 1 14.03 -14.26 9.73
N CYS A 2 13.06 -13.69 9.01
CA CYS A 2 12.00 -14.49 8.38
C CYS A 2 12.61 -15.25 7.20
N ALA A 3 12.26 -16.52 7.01
CA ALA A 3 12.66 -17.27 5.82
C ALA A 3 12.01 -16.66 4.57
N GLU A 4 12.70 -16.73 3.43
CA GLU A 4 12.14 -16.30 2.15
C GLU A 4 11.04 -17.30 1.72
N PRO A 5 9.85 -16.82 1.31
CA PRO A 5 8.76 -17.69 0.90
C PRO A 5 9.02 -18.35 -0.46
N ASP A 6 8.57 -19.60 -0.64
CA ASP A 6 8.56 -20.32 -1.92
C ASP A 6 7.38 -19.85 -2.81
N LYS A 7 7.44 -20.10 -4.12
CA LYS A 7 6.32 -19.76 -5.01
C LYS A 7 5.02 -20.47 -4.62
N ASN A 8 5.10 -21.66 -4.05
CA ASN A 8 3.94 -22.40 -3.57
C ASN A 8 3.32 -21.81 -2.30
N ASP A 9 4.02 -20.89 -1.61
CA ASP A 9 3.49 -20.18 -0.44
C ASP A 9 2.58 -19.00 -0.82
N LEU A 10 2.44 -18.68 -2.12
CA LEU A 10 1.55 -17.62 -2.58
C LEU A 10 0.09 -18.03 -2.39
N ILE A 11 -0.53 -17.50 -1.34
CA ILE A 11 -1.94 -17.75 -1.04
C ILE A 11 -2.84 -16.91 -1.95
N ARG A 12 -2.46 -15.66 -2.22
CA ARG A 12 -3.30 -14.74 -3.00
C ARG A 12 -2.51 -13.58 -3.60
N ALA A 13 -2.96 -13.14 -4.78
CA ALA A 13 -2.50 -11.93 -5.44
C ALA A 13 -3.69 -10.99 -5.64
N TYR A 14 -3.44 -9.69 -5.54
CA TYR A 14 -4.44 -8.63 -5.70
C TYR A 14 -3.89 -7.56 -6.63
N THR A 15 -4.77 -6.92 -7.41
CA THR A 15 -4.43 -5.66 -8.08
C THR A 15 -4.34 -4.51 -7.07
N LEU A 16 -3.50 -3.52 -7.37
CA LEU A 16 -3.41 -2.26 -6.61
C LEU A 16 -4.24 -1.13 -7.22
N GLN A 17 -5.01 -1.41 -8.27
CA GLN A 17 -5.94 -0.43 -8.82
C GLN A 17 -6.93 0.03 -7.75
N ASN A 18 -7.01 1.34 -7.55
CA ASN A 18 -7.85 1.97 -6.52
C ASN A 18 -7.58 1.47 -5.09
N ALA A 19 -6.39 0.90 -4.83
CA ALA A 19 -6.02 0.45 -3.50
C ALA A 19 -5.72 1.63 -2.57
N GLU A 20 -6.09 1.48 -1.30
CA GLU A 20 -5.82 2.45 -0.25
C GLU A 20 -4.90 1.85 0.80
N SER A 21 -3.91 2.61 1.26
CA SER A 21 -3.06 2.22 2.39
C SER A 21 -2.81 3.38 3.34
N GLY A 22 -2.74 3.09 4.64
CA GLY A 22 -2.47 4.06 5.68
C GLY A 22 -2.24 3.44 7.05
N LEU A 23 -2.02 4.27 8.07
CA LEU A 23 -1.84 3.80 9.45
C LEU A 23 -3.13 3.17 10.00
N GLY A 24 -3.01 2.00 10.62
CA GLY A 24 -4.09 1.34 11.35
C GLY A 24 -4.26 1.89 12.77
N ASN A 25 -4.52 3.19 12.92
CA ASN A 25 -4.50 3.90 14.21
C ASN A 25 -5.53 3.40 15.24
N ASP A 26 -6.62 2.81 14.78
CA ASP A 26 -7.66 2.19 15.61
C ASP A 26 -7.26 0.79 16.13
N TYR A 27 -6.17 0.20 15.61
CA TYR A 27 -5.68 -1.10 16.04
C TYR A 27 -4.60 -0.96 17.11
N VAL A 28 -5.00 -1.14 18.37
CA VAL A 28 -4.12 -0.93 19.53
C VAL A 28 -3.34 -2.17 20.01
N LYS A 29 -3.66 -3.36 19.48
CA LYS A 29 -3.07 -4.62 19.97
C LYS A 29 -1.63 -4.84 19.52
N ARG A 30 -1.21 -4.23 18.42
CA ARG A 30 0.18 -4.31 17.91
C ARG A 30 0.61 -2.94 17.40
N LYS A 31 1.90 -2.64 17.53
CA LYS A 31 2.51 -1.45 16.96
C LYS A 31 2.79 -1.65 15.46
N ASN A 32 3.04 -0.56 14.75
CA ASN A 32 3.52 -0.55 13.37
C ASN A 32 2.55 -1.25 12.40
N VAL A 33 1.24 -1.01 12.60
CA VAL A 33 0.20 -1.65 11.80
C VAL A 33 -0.26 -0.73 10.68
N ILE A 34 -0.28 -1.28 9.48
CA ILE A 34 -0.75 -0.65 8.25
C ILE A 34 -2.10 -1.27 7.91
N ARG A 35 -3.07 -0.43 7.58
CA ARG A 35 -4.34 -0.84 6.98
C ARG A 35 -4.21 -0.75 5.48
N VAL A 36 -4.62 -1.81 4.79
CA VAL A 36 -4.67 -1.84 3.32
C VAL A 36 -6.07 -2.27 2.90
N ARG A 37 -6.60 -1.60 1.88
CA ARG A 37 -7.85 -1.96 1.20
C ARG A 37 -7.57 -2.12 -0.29
N MET A 38 -7.92 -3.28 -0.85
CA MET A 38 -7.80 -3.56 -2.28
C MET A 38 -8.84 -4.62 -2.68
N GLU A 39 -9.37 -4.52 -3.89
CA GLU A 39 -10.40 -5.44 -4.42
C GLU A 39 -11.63 -5.62 -3.48
N GLY A 40 -12.01 -4.59 -2.72
CA GLY A 40 -13.10 -4.65 -1.76
C GLY A 40 -12.77 -5.34 -0.43
N GLU A 41 -11.56 -5.87 -0.27
CA GLU A 41 -11.08 -6.49 0.97
C GLU A 41 -10.25 -5.54 1.81
N GLN A 42 -10.29 -5.73 3.13
CA GLN A 42 -9.54 -4.94 4.09
C GLN A 42 -8.79 -5.85 5.06
N PHE A 43 -7.48 -5.61 5.22
CA PHE A 43 -6.63 -6.36 6.13
C PHE A 43 -5.60 -5.45 6.81
N LEU A 44 -4.95 -5.99 7.84
CA LEU A 44 -3.93 -5.33 8.62
C LEU A 44 -2.59 -6.03 8.40
N LEU A 45 -1.55 -5.25 8.09
CA LEU A 45 -0.17 -5.71 7.95
C LEU A 45 0.66 -5.15 9.11
N GLN A 46 1.44 -5.99 9.78
CA GLN A 46 2.36 -5.53 10.81
C GLN A 46 3.77 -5.44 10.23
N ALA A 47 4.34 -4.23 10.25
CA ALA A 47 5.74 -3.99 9.91
C ALA A 47 6.67 -4.20 11.13
N ARG A 48 7.97 -4.38 10.89
CA ARG A 48 8.94 -4.62 11.98
C ARG A 48 9.17 -3.36 12.80
N ASP A 49 9.31 -2.22 12.16
CA ASP A 49 9.56 -0.92 12.78
C ASP A 49 8.84 0.21 12.04
N VAL A 50 9.00 1.45 12.54
CA VAL A 50 8.36 2.64 11.96
C VAL A 50 8.92 2.98 10.58
N THR A 51 10.20 2.71 10.34
CA THR A 51 10.82 2.94 9.02
C THR A 51 10.20 2.03 7.97
N GLU A 52 9.99 0.76 8.28
CA GLU A 52 9.26 -0.16 7.41
C GLU A 52 7.81 0.28 7.20
N VAL A 53 7.12 0.85 8.20
CA VAL A 53 5.78 1.40 8.01
C VAL A 53 5.76 2.46 6.91
N VAL A 54 6.69 3.42 6.97
CA VAL A 54 6.80 4.48 5.97
C VAL A 54 7.10 3.89 4.60
N ASN A 55 8.11 3.02 4.50
CA ASN A 55 8.51 2.40 3.24
C ASN A 55 7.36 1.61 2.59
N TRP A 56 6.59 0.84 3.37
CA TRP A 56 5.44 0.10 2.86
C TRP A 56 4.31 1.03 2.38
N ILE A 57 3.98 2.08 3.13
CA ILE A 57 2.94 3.03 2.74
C ILE A 57 3.34 3.78 1.46
N GLU A 58 4.58 4.27 1.38
CA GLU A 58 5.10 4.96 0.19
C GLU A 58 5.13 4.03 -1.04
N GLY A 59 5.61 2.80 -0.86
CA GLY A 59 5.64 1.80 -1.94
C GLY A 59 4.25 1.44 -2.45
N LEU A 60 3.28 1.24 -1.55
CA LEU A 60 1.89 0.97 -1.91
C LEU A 60 1.26 2.17 -2.62
N HIS A 61 1.46 3.40 -2.14
CA HIS A 61 0.96 4.61 -2.80
C HIS A 61 1.57 4.79 -4.20
N ALA A 62 2.89 4.62 -4.33
CA ALA A 62 3.58 4.71 -5.61
C ALA A 62 3.05 3.66 -6.61
N ALA A 63 2.85 2.43 -6.15
CA ALA A 63 2.31 1.36 -6.97
C ALA A 63 0.84 1.59 -7.36
N THR A 64 -0.02 2.02 -6.43
CA THR A 64 -1.41 2.42 -6.73
C THR A 64 -1.47 3.49 -7.83
N ASN A 65 -0.58 4.50 -7.77
CA ASN A 65 -0.55 5.59 -8.75
C ASN A 65 -0.22 5.14 -10.18
N VAL A 66 0.42 3.98 -10.34
CA VAL A 66 0.80 3.44 -11.65
C VAL A 66 0.00 2.18 -12.05
N ALA A 67 -0.89 1.70 -11.19
CA ALA A 67 -1.62 0.44 -11.38
C ALA A 67 -2.78 0.53 -12.39
N LEU A 68 -3.36 1.72 -12.56
CA LEU A 68 -4.37 1.97 -13.59
C LEU A 68 -3.73 1.99 -14.99
N ASP A 69 -4.54 1.65 -15.99
CA ASP A 69 -4.12 1.75 -17.38
C ASP A 69 -3.72 3.20 -17.73
N LEU A 70 -2.83 3.36 -18.70
CA LEU A 70 -2.30 4.69 -19.07
C LEU A 70 -3.42 5.68 -19.42
N ASP A 71 -4.46 5.19 -20.11
CA ASP A 71 -5.58 6.02 -20.57
C ASP A 71 -6.53 6.42 -19.43
N GLU A 72 -6.54 5.67 -18.32
CA GLU A 72 -7.38 5.93 -17.14
C GLU A 72 -6.65 6.73 -16.05
N ARG A 73 -5.32 6.83 -16.14
CA ARG A 73 -4.52 7.55 -15.15
C ARG A 73 -4.76 9.06 -15.23
N PRO A 74 -5.03 9.73 -14.09
CA PRO A 74 -5.12 11.18 -14.07
C PRO A 74 -3.77 11.78 -14.46
N MET A 75 -3.78 12.77 -15.36
CA MET A 75 -2.58 13.51 -15.72
C MET A 75 -1.94 14.10 -14.44
N PRO A 76 -0.59 14.07 -14.33
CA PRO A 76 0.11 14.73 -13.23
C PRO A 76 -0.31 16.19 -13.17
N ARG A 77 -0.63 16.68 -11.97
CA ARG A 77 -0.90 18.11 -11.81
C ARG A 77 0.38 18.86 -12.09
N GLY A 78 0.34 19.75 -13.08
CA GLY A 78 1.46 20.65 -13.38
C GLY A 78 1.80 21.54 -12.17
N PRO A 79 2.97 22.19 -12.18
CA PRO A 79 3.36 23.11 -11.12
C PRO A 79 2.28 24.18 -10.92
N MET A 80 1.78 24.27 -9.68
CA MET A 80 0.87 25.33 -9.27
C MET A 80 1.70 26.60 -9.07
N PHE A 81 1.61 27.53 -10.01
CA PHE A 81 2.14 28.87 -9.83
C PHE A 81 1.13 29.69 -9.00
N PRO A 82 1.57 30.38 -7.94
CA PRO A 82 0.73 31.36 -7.26
C PRO A 82 0.24 32.41 -8.28
N ARG A 83 -1.02 32.84 -8.15
CA ARG A 83 -1.53 34.00 -8.89
C ARG A 83 -1.10 35.28 -8.22
#